data_AF-A0A8I0GKT2-F1
#
_entry.id   AF-A0A8I0GKT2-F1
#
_cell.length_a   1.000
_cell.length_b   1.000
_cell.length_c   1.000
_cell.angle_alpha   90.00
_cell.angle_beta   90.00
_cell.angle_gamma   90.00
#
_symmetry.space_group_name_H-M   'P 1'
#
loop_
_entity.id
_entity.type
_entity.pdbx_description
1 polymer ?
#
loop_
_entity_poly.entity_id
_entity_poly.type
_entity_poly.pdbx_seq_one_letter_code
_entity_poly.pdbx_strand_id
1 'polypeptide(L)'
;MGVGQARAALLLVLAALPATAVAERGPPPPTGELLLDMADPVIAVRIGEVALRLRVALDQKRLIELNPDAAERLRNRPPNGRFRFESGLDGLVGRETLPSIEAAAPITLNRREMLVTVASHGRPCCHGVDGEIGIGLLPYATIRFVRADASPPERSATFLIDDDDEHGPQTRLAVGRQSILVQFSLERKDSVATGSAGAILAREYGGRLSDGGTMIAAFGIERPIARLRFARPAAIGTFDYSSLPVRTADFAGGEAFPVDPGEPDDIVVRKKIRQQQAWPVVSIGRDRLDRCSEAQYDVLARQLTLRCAGPRG
;
A
#
# COMPACT_ATOMS: atom_id res chain seq x y z
N MET A 1 37.60 -82.30 -7.73
CA MET A 1 38.28 -81.63 -6.60
C MET A 1 38.57 -80.20 -7.07
N GLY A 2 37.77 -79.17 -6.79
CA GLY A 2 37.06 -78.82 -5.57
C GLY A 2 37.68 -77.52 -5.05
N VAL A 3 37.38 -76.39 -5.68
CA VAL A 3 37.77 -75.05 -5.18
C VAL A 3 36.54 -74.15 -5.25
N GLY A 4 35.85 -74.05 -4.11
CA GLY A 4 34.75 -73.11 -3.91
C GLY A 4 35.29 -71.70 -3.70
N GLN A 5 34.76 -70.73 -4.45
CA GLN A 5 35.00 -69.32 -4.18
C GLN A 5 34.02 -68.84 -3.10
N ALA A 6 34.55 -68.55 -1.91
CA ALA A 6 33.82 -67.86 -0.86
C ALA A 6 33.67 -66.37 -1.25
N ARG A 7 32.43 -65.94 -1.46
CA ARG A 7 32.06 -64.52 -1.58
C ARG A 7 32.12 -63.89 -0.18
N ALA A 8 33.09 -63.01 0.06
CA ALA A 8 33.07 -62.12 1.21
C ALA A 8 32.04 -61.00 0.96
N ALA A 9 30.94 -61.03 1.69
CA ALA A 9 29.95 -59.95 1.72
C ALA A 9 30.41 -58.89 2.74
N LEU A 10 30.79 -57.72 2.25
CA LEU A 10 31.10 -56.55 3.08
C LEU A 10 29.78 -55.82 3.38
N LEU A 11 29.26 -55.99 4.60
CA LEU A 11 28.12 -55.23 5.12
C LEU A 11 28.58 -53.81 5.49
N LEU A 12 28.28 -52.84 4.63
CA LEU A 12 28.36 -51.41 4.93
C LEU A 12 27.18 -51.01 5.81
N VAL A 13 27.42 -50.81 7.11
CA VAL A 13 26.46 -50.18 8.01
C VAL A 13 26.51 -48.67 7.76
N LEU A 14 25.53 -48.14 7.01
CA LEU A 14 25.27 -46.71 6.95
C LEU A 14 24.69 -46.27 8.30
N ALA A 15 25.48 -45.57 9.10
CA ALA A 15 24.98 -44.83 10.25
C ALA A 15 24.13 -43.66 9.75
N ALA A 16 22.80 -43.77 9.86
CA ALA A 16 21.87 -42.68 9.63
C ALA A 16 22.01 -41.67 10.77
N LEU A 17 22.74 -40.58 10.53
CA LEU A 17 22.71 -39.40 11.39
C LEU A 17 21.32 -38.74 11.24
N PRO A 18 20.58 -38.50 12.34
CA PRO A 18 19.31 -37.80 12.26
C PRO A 18 19.59 -36.37 11.84
N ALA A 19 19.14 -36.00 10.64
CA ALA A 19 19.09 -34.60 10.23
C ALA A 19 18.10 -33.88 11.15
N THR A 20 18.61 -33.20 12.17
CA THR A 20 17.83 -32.23 12.93
C THR A 20 17.52 -31.08 11.98
N ALA A 21 16.31 -31.10 11.41
CA ALA A 21 15.76 -29.95 10.72
C ALA A 21 15.71 -28.79 11.71
N VAL A 22 16.61 -27.83 11.54
CA VAL A 22 16.52 -26.53 12.21
C VAL A 22 15.33 -25.85 11.56
N ALA A 23 14.17 -25.91 12.21
CA ALA A 23 13.04 -25.09 11.82
C ALA A 23 13.52 -23.63 11.87
N GLU A 24 13.57 -22.96 10.73
CA GLU A 24 13.80 -21.52 10.67
C GLU A 24 12.76 -20.87 11.58
N ARG A 25 13.20 -20.42 12.76
CA ARG A 25 12.36 -19.66 13.65
C ARG A 25 12.13 -18.33 12.95
N GLY A 26 10.94 -18.20 12.37
CA GLY A 26 10.48 -16.94 11.83
C GLY A 26 10.60 -15.82 12.87
N PRO A 27 10.56 -14.56 12.42
CA PRO A 27 10.59 -13.42 13.32
C PRO A 27 9.59 -13.59 14.48
N PRO A 28 9.93 -13.15 15.71
CA PRO A 28 9.00 -13.26 16.84
C PRO A 28 7.69 -12.55 16.51
N PRO A 29 6.56 -13.04 17.05
CA PRO A 29 5.26 -12.45 16.76
C PRO A 29 5.22 -10.98 17.23
N PRO A 30 4.44 -10.13 16.53
CA PRO A 30 4.18 -8.77 17.00
C PRO A 30 3.49 -8.77 18.37
N THR A 31 3.72 -7.72 19.17
CA THR A 31 3.21 -7.64 20.56
C THR A 31 2.69 -6.25 20.90
N GLY A 32 1.78 -6.14 21.86
CA GLY A 32 1.29 -4.85 22.35
C GLY A 32 0.42 -4.07 21.35
N GLU A 33 0.04 -2.86 21.76
CA GLU A 33 -0.81 -1.95 21.00
C GLU A 33 -0.05 -0.65 20.71
N LEU A 34 -0.16 -0.14 19.47
CA LEU A 34 0.24 1.21 19.09
C LEU A 34 -1.01 2.07 18.91
N LEU A 35 -1.19 3.08 19.76
CA LEU A 35 -2.29 4.05 19.65
C LEU A 35 -1.78 5.34 19.00
N LEU A 36 -2.48 5.82 17.97
CA LEU A 36 -2.14 7.00 17.18
C LEU A 36 -3.34 7.93 17.05
N ASP A 37 -3.09 9.23 17.01
CA ASP A 37 -4.10 10.20 16.56
C ASP A 37 -4.36 9.98 15.07
N MET A 38 -5.61 9.68 14.70
CA MET A 38 -6.00 9.45 13.32
C MET A 38 -5.81 10.70 12.43
N ALA A 39 -5.86 11.90 13.01
CA ALA A 39 -5.65 13.16 12.27
C ALA A 39 -4.17 13.48 12.04
N ASP A 40 -3.27 12.97 12.89
CA ASP A 40 -1.82 13.14 12.77
C ASP A 40 -1.08 11.89 13.27
N PRO A 41 -1.09 10.76 12.51
CA PRO A 41 -0.61 9.48 13.00
C PRO A 41 0.91 9.37 12.90
N VAL A 42 1.62 10.14 13.72
CA VAL A 42 3.08 10.29 13.64
C VAL A 42 3.77 9.59 14.80
N ILE A 43 4.84 8.85 14.48
CA ILE A 43 5.75 8.24 15.45
C ILE A 43 7.14 8.87 15.38
N ALA A 44 7.83 8.89 16.52
CA ALA A 44 9.25 9.20 16.58
C ALA A 44 10.07 7.92 16.37
N VAL A 45 11.01 7.97 15.43
CA VAL A 45 11.95 6.87 15.13
C VAL A 45 13.37 7.41 15.15
N ARG A 46 14.34 6.58 15.54
CA ARG A 46 15.76 6.88 15.38
C ARG A 46 16.41 5.86 14.47
N ILE A 47 17.23 6.36 13.55
CA ILE A 47 18.14 5.56 12.72
C ILE A 47 19.56 6.03 13.04
N GLY A 48 20.26 5.27 13.87
CA GLY A 48 21.51 5.72 14.49
C GLY A 48 21.29 7.01 15.31
N GLU A 49 22.02 8.07 14.96
CA GLU A 49 21.92 9.39 15.59
C GLU A 49 20.87 10.32 14.98
N VAL A 50 20.23 9.92 13.89
CA VAL A 50 19.22 10.75 13.21
C VAL A 50 17.83 10.43 13.78
N ALA A 51 17.24 11.41 14.45
CA ALA A 51 15.83 11.38 14.83
C ALA A 51 14.95 11.74 13.63
N LEU A 52 13.89 10.97 13.44
CA LEU A 52 12.91 11.11 12.37
C LEU A 52 11.49 11.12 12.96
N ARG A 53 10.63 11.95 12.39
CA ARG A 53 9.18 11.90 12.54
C ARG A 53 8.61 11.18 11.33
N LEU A 54 8.01 10.01 11.53
CA LEU A 54 7.43 9.23 10.45
C LEU A 54 5.91 9.16 10.61
N ARG A 55 5.18 9.47 9.54
CA ARG A 55 3.73 9.21 9.52
C ARG A 55 3.49 7.73 9.27
N VAL A 56 2.67 7.10 10.09
CA VAL A 56 2.20 5.74 9.86
C VAL A 56 1.07 5.80 8.84
N ALA A 57 1.28 5.18 7.68
CA ALA A 57 0.35 5.21 6.56
C ALA A 57 -0.29 3.84 6.32
N LEU A 58 -1.59 3.86 6.01
CA LEU A 58 -2.41 2.68 5.72
C LEU A 58 -2.25 2.17 4.27
N ASP A 59 -1.61 2.95 3.42
CA ASP A 59 -1.40 2.72 1.98
C ASP A 59 0.09 2.72 1.58
N GLN A 60 1.00 2.94 2.54
CA GLN A 60 2.43 2.92 2.29
C GLN A 60 2.97 1.48 2.25
N LYS A 61 3.86 1.23 1.27
CA LYS A 61 4.56 -0.06 1.09
C LYS A 61 5.34 -0.47 2.34
N ARG A 62 5.87 -1.71 2.33
CA ARG A 62 6.73 -2.28 3.38
C ARG A 62 8.15 -1.69 3.39
N LEU A 63 8.26 -0.37 3.32
CA LEU A 63 9.47 0.44 3.42
C LEU A 63 9.16 1.77 4.13
N ILE A 64 10.20 2.50 4.48
CA ILE A 64 10.11 3.88 4.94
C ILE A 64 10.42 4.80 3.75
N GLU A 65 9.45 5.57 3.26
CA GLU A 65 9.67 6.55 2.20
C GLU A 65 10.06 7.89 2.84
N LEU A 66 11.26 8.37 2.55
CA LEU A 66 11.85 9.56 3.13
C LEU A 66 11.71 10.77 2.23
N ASN A 67 11.41 11.91 2.85
CA ASN A 67 11.61 13.19 2.21
C ASN A 67 13.12 13.43 1.94
N PRO A 68 13.46 14.23 0.91
CA PRO A 68 14.85 14.39 0.47
C PRO A 68 15.81 14.89 1.56
N ASP A 69 15.33 15.80 2.40
CA ASP A 69 16.08 16.35 3.53
C ASP A 69 16.37 15.28 4.60
N ALA A 70 15.42 14.40 4.90
CA ALA A 70 15.63 13.29 5.81
C ALA A 70 16.65 12.26 5.26
N ALA A 71 16.56 11.94 3.97
CA ALA A 71 17.54 11.09 3.29
C ALA A 71 18.95 11.69 3.31
N GLU A 72 19.06 13.00 3.09
CA GLU A 72 20.33 13.73 3.19
C GLU A 72 20.92 13.69 4.60
N ARG A 73 20.09 13.89 5.64
CA ARG A 73 20.54 13.79 7.04
C ARG A 73 21.11 12.41 7.37
N LEU A 74 20.51 11.33 6.85
CA LEU A 74 21.03 9.96 7.02
C LEU A 74 22.31 9.71 6.23
N ARG A 75 22.42 10.26 5.03
CA ARG A 75 23.65 10.19 4.23
C ARG A 75 24.83 10.86 4.96
N ASN A 76 24.58 12.01 5.59
CA ASN A 76 25.60 12.77 6.31
C ASN A 76 25.95 12.18 7.68
N ARG A 77 25.04 11.41 8.28
CA ARG A 77 25.21 10.76 9.59
C ARG A 77 24.72 9.30 9.52
N PRO A 78 25.46 8.42 8.84
CA PRO A 78 25.04 7.05 8.66
C PRO A 78 25.01 6.30 10.01
N PRO A 79 24.04 5.40 10.23
CA PRO A 79 23.92 4.64 11.48
C PRO A 79 25.08 3.67 11.73
N ASN A 80 25.80 3.27 10.69
CA ASN A 80 27.01 2.44 10.76
C ASN A 80 27.80 2.55 9.44
N GLY A 81 29.02 2.00 9.40
CA GLY A 81 29.88 2.05 8.21
C GLY A 81 29.43 1.21 7.01
N ARG A 82 28.35 0.43 7.12
CA ARG A 82 27.77 -0.35 6.00
C ARG A 82 26.57 0.35 5.36
N PHE A 83 25.97 1.33 6.03
CA PHE A 83 24.82 2.06 5.52
C PHE A 83 25.24 2.94 4.34
N ARG A 84 24.58 2.72 3.19
CA ARG A 84 24.77 3.50 1.98
C ARG A 84 23.51 3.43 1.14
N PHE A 85 23.12 4.57 0.58
CA PHE A 85 22.08 4.64 -0.42
C PHE A 85 22.61 4.13 -1.77
N GLU A 86 21.92 3.15 -2.33
CA GLU A 86 22.17 2.57 -3.65
C GLU A 86 20.95 2.86 -4.55
N SER A 87 21.06 2.64 -5.85
CA SER A 87 19.90 2.76 -6.75
C SER A 87 18.84 1.73 -6.36
N GLY A 88 17.61 2.20 -6.16
CA GLY A 88 16.45 1.40 -5.78
C GLY A 88 15.52 1.11 -6.96
N LEU A 89 14.30 0.69 -6.64
CA LEU A 89 13.24 0.51 -7.64
C LEU A 89 12.59 1.86 -7.94
N ASP A 90 12.67 2.31 -9.20
CA ASP A 90 12.07 3.57 -9.62
C ASP A 90 10.55 3.61 -9.38
N GLY A 91 10.07 4.74 -8.87
CA GLY A 91 8.66 5.02 -8.70
C GLY A 91 7.99 5.40 -10.02
N LEU A 92 6.75 4.97 -10.21
CA LEU A 92 5.94 5.34 -11.38
C LEU A 92 4.75 6.20 -10.96
N VAL A 93 4.72 7.45 -11.41
CA VAL A 93 3.58 8.35 -11.23
C VAL A 93 2.97 8.66 -12.60
N GLY A 94 2.05 7.79 -13.02
CA GLY A 94 1.49 7.82 -14.37
C GLY A 94 2.56 7.56 -15.42
N ARG A 95 3.02 8.63 -16.09
CA ARG A 95 4.08 8.54 -17.12
C ARG A 95 5.44 9.05 -16.64
N GLU A 96 5.52 9.56 -15.42
CA GLU A 96 6.76 10.03 -14.82
C GLU A 96 7.44 8.87 -14.11
N THR A 97 8.69 8.60 -14.48
CA THR A 97 9.59 7.70 -13.75
C THR A 97 10.42 8.54 -12.79
N LEU A 98 10.36 8.18 -11.50
CA LEU A 98 11.12 8.83 -10.45
C LEU A 98 12.27 7.91 -10.03
N PRO A 99 13.52 8.32 -10.24
CA PRO A 99 14.67 7.57 -9.75
C PRO A 99 14.58 7.35 -8.24
N SER A 100 14.77 6.11 -7.81
CA SER A 100 14.79 5.77 -6.38
C SER A 100 16.22 5.57 -5.86
N ILE A 101 16.45 6.00 -4.63
CA ILE A 101 17.58 5.54 -3.83
C ILE A 101 17.09 4.77 -2.61
N GLU A 102 17.74 3.66 -2.29
CA GLU A 102 17.36 2.77 -1.19
C GLU A 102 18.54 2.40 -0.31
N ALA A 103 18.28 2.18 0.97
CA ALA A 103 19.26 1.65 1.91
C ALA A 103 18.60 0.75 2.95
N ALA A 104 19.32 -0.27 3.42
CA ALA A 104 18.92 -1.05 4.58
C ALA A 104 19.31 -0.30 5.87
N ALA A 105 18.33 0.07 6.68
CA ALA A 105 18.49 0.83 7.91
C ALA A 105 18.13 -0.02 9.14
N PRO A 106 19.04 -0.15 10.14
CA PRO A 106 18.66 -0.71 11.42
C PRO A 106 17.80 0.28 12.20
N ILE A 107 16.66 -0.17 12.69
CA ILE A 107 15.76 0.61 13.54
C ILE A 107 15.38 -0.21 14.78
N THR A 108 14.99 0.49 15.84
CA THR A 108 14.37 -0.14 17.01
C THR A 108 12.95 0.39 17.18
N LEU A 109 11.96 -0.50 17.11
CA LEU A 109 10.55 -0.19 17.37
C LEU A 109 9.97 -1.25 18.31
N ASN A 110 9.13 -0.85 19.27
CA ASN A 110 8.56 -1.77 20.26
C ASN A 110 9.61 -2.69 20.95
N ARG A 111 10.78 -2.13 21.31
CA ARG A 111 11.94 -2.87 21.88
C ARG A 111 12.48 -3.99 20.98
N ARG A 112 12.22 -3.92 19.68
CA ARG A 112 12.69 -4.88 18.69
C ARG A 112 13.59 -4.20 17.67
N GLU A 113 14.79 -4.74 17.52
CA GLU A 113 15.68 -4.37 16.42
C GLU A 113 15.21 -5.02 15.12
N MET A 114 15.16 -4.23 14.07
CA MET A 114 14.71 -4.64 12.74
C MET A 114 15.58 -3.96 11.70
N LEU A 115 15.80 -4.66 10.58
CA LEU A 115 16.36 -4.05 9.38
C LEU A 115 15.20 -3.72 8.44
N VAL A 116 15.08 -2.46 8.03
CA VAL A 116 14.04 -2.00 7.12
C VAL A 116 14.65 -1.29 5.93
N THR A 117 13.97 -1.34 4.79
CA THR A 117 14.34 -0.51 3.64
C THR A 117 13.88 0.92 3.89
N VAL A 118 14.79 1.88 3.77
CA VAL A 118 14.47 3.30 3.59
C VAL A 118 14.65 3.65 2.12
N ALA A 119 13.72 4.41 1.55
CA ALA A 119 13.76 4.84 0.16
C ALA A 119 13.60 6.36 0.07
N SER A 120 14.06 6.97 -1.02
CA SER A 120 13.72 8.36 -1.37
C SER A 120 13.73 8.55 -2.88
N HIS A 121 12.75 9.28 -3.39
CA HIS A 121 12.61 9.58 -4.81
C HIS A 121 13.06 11.01 -5.18
N GLY A 122 13.81 11.67 -4.28
CA GLY A 122 14.31 13.03 -4.50
C GLY A 122 13.22 14.11 -4.51
N ARG A 123 11.99 13.75 -4.17
CA ARG A 123 10.84 14.66 -4.04
C ARG A 123 10.15 14.44 -2.71
N PRO A 124 9.52 15.47 -2.12
CA PRO A 124 8.74 15.28 -0.91
C PRO A 124 7.62 14.25 -1.13
N CYS A 125 7.65 13.14 -0.40
CA CYS A 125 6.59 12.14 -0.40
C CYS A 125 5.40 12.61 0.45
N CYS A 126 5.67 13.41 1.49
CA CYS A 126 4.68 13.82 2.48
C CYS A 126 5.01 15.18 3.10
N HIS A 127 4.00 15.85 3.68
CA HIS A 127 4.18 17.17 4.30
C HIS A 127 4.24 17.09 5.83
N GLY A 128 5.06 17.95 6.45
CA GLY A 128 5.12 18.17 7.89
C GLY A 128 5.82 17.07 8.72
N VAL A 129 6.38 16.06 8.06
CA VAL A 129 7.11 14.94 8.67
C VAL A 129 8.34 14.61 7.82
N ASP A 130 9.20 13.73 8.30
CA ASP A 130 10.45 13.35 7.62
C ASP A 130 10.25 12.22 6.60
N GLY A 131 9.12 11.52 6.67
CA GLY A 131 8.78 10.42 5.79
C GLY A 131 7.54 9.67 6.26
N GLU A 132 7.22 8.60 5.55
CA GLU A 132 6.11 7.70 5.86
C GLU A 132 6.59 6.26 6.06
N ILE A 133 5.95 5.55 6.98
CA ILE A 133 6.22 4.14 7.28
C ILE A 133 4.94 3.33 7.07
N GLY A 134 5.04 2.25 6.30
CA GLY A 134 3.93 1.33 6.10
C GLY A 134 3.58 0.56 7.37
N ILE A 135 2.28 0.36 7.61
CA ILE A 135 1.78 -0.43 8.75
C ILE A 135 2.38 -1.85 8.83
N GLY A 136 2.76 -2.43 7.70
CA GLY A 136 3.39 -3.76 7.62
C GLY A 136 4.76 -3.88 8.28
N LEU A 137 5.43 -2.74 8.56
CA LEU A 137 6.74 -2.69 9.23
C LEU A 137 6.65 -2.55 10.74
N LEU A 138 5.46 -2.29 11.28
CA LEU A 138 5.28 -1.97 12.68
C LEU A 138 5.14 -3.26 13.53
N PRO A 139 6.04 -3.50 14.51
CA PRO A 139 6.06 -4.75 15.28
C PRO A 139 5.04 -4.77 16.45
N TYR A 140 3.83 -4.26 16.22
CA TYR A 140 2.74 -4.22 17.20
C TYR A 140 1.65 -5.22 16.84
N ALA A 141 1.04 -5.88 17.83
CA ALA A 141 -0.03 -6.84 17.54
C ALA A 141 -1.27 -6.13 16.99
N THR A 142 -1.53 -4.92 17.49
CA THR A 142 -2.63 -4.06 17.06
C THR A 142 -2.14 -2.63 16.89
N ILE A 143 -2.57 -1.97 15.81
CA ILE A 143 -2.32 -0.55 15.56
C ILE A 143 -3.67 0.15 15.45
N ARG A 144 -3.91 1.14 16.29
CA ARG A 144 -5.19 1.84 16.40
C ARG A 144 -4.99 3.32 16.11
N PHE A 145 -5.73 3.80 15.12
CA PHE A 145 -5.84 5.20 14.77
C PHE A 145 -7.17 5.68 15.34
N VAL A 146 -7.15 6.58 16.30
CA VAL A 146 -8.36 7.06 16.99
C VAL A 146 -8.54 8.55 16.82
N ARG A 147 -9.79 8.99 16.72
CA ARG A 147 -10.16 10.40 16.77
C ARG A 147 -10.86 10.67 18.10
N ALA A 148 -10.21 11.42 18.98
CA ALA A 148 -10.66 11.64 20.36
C ALA A 148 -12.09 12.24 20.43
N ASP A 149 -12.40 13.19 19.55
CA ASP A 149 -13.68 13.92 19.56
C ASP A 149 -14.73 13.32 18.60
N ALA A 150 -14.57 12.06 18.19
CA ALA A 150 -15.51 11.44 17.27
C ALA A 150 -16.78 10.94 17.98
N SER A 151 -17.92 11.13 17.32
CA SER A 151 -19.18 10.51 17.76
C SER A 151 -19.03 8.98 17.88
N PRO A 152 -19.80 8.33 18.78
CA PRO A 152 -19.84 6.87 18.85
C PRO A 152 -20.08 6.27 17.46
N PRO A 153 -19.32 5.23 17.07
CA PRO A 153 -19.49 4.62 15.77
C PRO A 153 -20.84 3.91 15.72
N GLU A 154 -21.57 4.10 14.62
CA GLU A 154 -22.83 3.41 14.38
C GLU A 154 -22.64 2.16 13.51
N ARG A 155 -21.53 2.11 12.75
CA ARG A 155 -21.21 1.01 11.84
C ARG A 155 -19.75 0.60 11.96
N SER A 156 -19.50 -0.68 11.77
CA SER A 156 -18.16 -1.26 11.66
C SER A 156 -18.04 -2.05 10.36
N ALA A 157 -16.92 -1.93 9.66
CA ALA A 157 -16.58 -2.74 8.50
C ALA A 157 -15.17 -3.29 8.65
N THR A 158 -14.98 -4.58 8.38
CA THR A 158 -13.67 -5.25 8.49
C THR A 158 -13.24 -5.76 7.13
N PHE A 159 -11.98 -5.49 6.80
CA PHE A 159 -11.36 -5.81 5.52
C PHE A 159 -10.14 -6.69 5.74
N LEU A 160 -10.00 -7.75 4.94
CA LEU A 160 -8.77 -8.53 4.88
C LEU A 160 -7.76 -7.76 4.01
N ILE A 161 -6.62 -7.44 4.59
CA ILE A 161 -5.59 -6.62 3.96
C ILE A 161 -4.50 -7.51 3.38
N ASP A 162 -4.36 -7.42 2.06
CA ASP A 162 -3.18 -7.86 1.37
C ASP A 162 -2.09 -6.78 1.43
N ASP A 163 -0.92 -7.07 1.96
CA ASP A 163 0.17 -6.10 2.13
C ASP A 163 1.33 -6.63 1.30
N ASP A 164 1.32 -6.27 0.02
CA ASP A 164 2.34 -6.70 -0.93
C ASP A 164 3.43 -5.62 -1.09
N ASP A 165 4.64 -6.07 -1.44
CA ASP A 165 5.82 -5.19 -1.53
C ASP A 165 5.72 -4.18 -2.68
N GLU A 166 4.91 -4.43 -3.71
CA GLU A 166 4.84 -3.59 -4.90
C GLU A 166 3.89 -2.40 -4.71
N HIS A 167 2.71 -2.63 -4.14
CA HIS A 167 1.62 -1.66 -4.05
C HIS A 167 1.29 -1.25 -2.62
N GLY A 168 1.73 -2.01 -1.61
CA GLY A 168 1.40 -1.79 -0.21
C GLY A 168 0.02 -2.33 0.19
N PRO A 169 -0.45 -1.98 1.40
CA PRO A 169 -1.66 -2.56 1.98
C PRO A 169 -2.94 -2.22 1.21
N GLN A 170 -3.70 -3.24 0.81
CA GLN A 170 -4.94 -3.13 0.03
C GLN A 170 -5.91 -4.28 0.30
N THR A 171 -7.22 -4.03 0.16
CA THR A 171 -8.24 -5.09 0.20
C THR A 171 -8.84 -5.31 -1.17
N ARG A 172 -9.22 -6.56 -1.49
CA ARG A 172 -9.92 -6.89 -2.73
C ARG A 172 -11.43 -6.86 -2.52
N LEU A 173 -12.16 -6.18 -3.40
CA LEU A 173 -13.62 -6.13 -3.39
C LEU A 173 -14.18 -6.61 -4.73
N ALA A 174 -15.23 -7.43 -4.68
CA ALA A 174 -15.96 -7.84 -5.87
C ALA A 174 -16.84 -6.68 -6.37
N VAL A 175 -16.84 -6.45 -7.69
CA VAL A 175 -17.65 -5.46 -8.39
C VAL A 175 -18.20 -6.14 -9.64
N GLY A 176 -19.46 -6.55 -9.59
CA GLY A 176 -20.07 -7.37 -10.63
C GLY A 176 -19.29 -8.67 -10.83
N ARG A 177 -18.79 -8.89 -12.05
CA ARG A 177 -17.98 -10.05 -12.43
C ARG A 177 -16.47 -9.85 -12.27
N GLN A 178 -16.03 -8.67 -11.87
CA GLN A 178 -14.63 -8.31 -11.71
C GLN A 178 -14.34 -7.97 -10.25
N SER A 179 -13.08 -7.66 -9.96
CA SER A 179 -12.67 -7.16 -8.66
C SER A 179 -11.87 -5.89 -8.81
N ILE A 180 -12.02 -5.00 -7.83
CA ILE A 180 -11.12 -3.88 -7.63
C ILE A 180 -10.30 -4.10 -6.35
N LEU A 181 -9.22 -3.36 -6.24
CA LEU A 181 -8.43 -3.21 -5.03
C LEU A 181 -8.85 -1.90 -4.35
N VAL A 182 -8.76 -1.85 -3.03
CA VAL A 182 -9.04 -0.65 -2.25
C VAL A 182 -7.90 -0.40 -1.29
N GLN A 183 -7.35 0.81 -1.35
CA GLN A 183 -6.37 1.32 -0.40
C GLN A 183 -7.04 2.37 0.48
N PHE A 184 -6.67 2.43 1.75
CA PHE A 184 -7.16 3.44 2.68
C PHE A 184 -6.05 4.43 2.95
N SER A 185 -6.33 5.72 2.79
CA SER A 185 -5.32 6.77 2.94
C SER A 185 -5.79 7.83 3.92
N LEU A 186 -5.06 7.98 5.03
CA LEU A 186 -5.32 9.03 6.01
C LEU A 186 -4.70 10.38 5.60
N GLU A 187 -3.82 10.39 4.60
CA GLU A 187 -3.19 11.62 4.09
C GLU A 187 -4.04 12.26 2.99
N ARG A 188 -4.52 11.44 2.05
CA ARG A 188 -5.21 11.95 0.86
C ARG A 188 -6.52 12.62 1.25
N LYS A 189 -6.68 13.87 0.82
CA LYS A 189 -7.94 14.60 1.01
C LYS A 189 -9.11 13.91 0.31
N ASP A 190 -8.95 13.61 -0.97
CA ASP A 190 -10.03 13.10 -1.83
C ASP A 190 -9.74 11.66 -2.28
N SER A 191 -10.79 10.85 -2.26
CA SER A 191 -10.81 9.50 -2.84
C SER A 191 -10.62 9.57 -4.36
N VAL A 192 -9.94 8.58 -4.95
CA VAL A 192 -9.65 8.54 -6.39
C VAL A 192 -9.52 7.10 -6.89
N ALA A 193 -9.94 6.86 -8.14
CA ALA A 193 -9.69 5.61 -8.84
C ALA A 193 -8.60 5.74 -9.91
N THR A 194 -7.88 4.64 -10.16
CA THR A 194 -7.13 4.47 -11.40
C THR A 194 -8.06 4.29 -12.61
N GLY A 195 -7.52 4.41 -13.82
CA GLY A 195 -8.31 4.25 -15.04
C GLY A 195 -9.02 2.90 -15.12
N SER A 196 -8.34 1.81 -14.75
CA SER A 196 -8.90 0.47 -14.77
C SER A 196 -10.00 0.26 -13.73
N ALA A 197 -9.82 0.74 -12.48
CA ALA A 197 -10.89 0.72 -11.49
C ALA A 197 -12.10 1.55 -11.93
N GLY A 198 -11.86 2.75 -12.47
CA GLY A 198 -12.92 3.61 -12.99
C GLY A 198 -13.72 2.94 -14.11
N ALA A 199 -13.07 2.26 -15.04
CA ALA A 199 -13.74 1.54 -16.13
C ALA A 199 -14.60 0.38 -15.61
N ILE A 200 -14.09 -0.40 -14.65
CA ILE A 200 -14.85 -1.49 -14.00
C ILE A 200 -16.09 -0.93 -13.31
N LEU A 201 -15.92 0.12 -12.49
CA LEU A 201 -17.01 0.76 -11.77
C LEU A 201 -18.02 1.41 -12.73
N ALA A 202 -17.56 2.01 -13.83
CA ALA A 202 -18.44 2.62 -14.82
C ALA A 202 -19.35 1.59 -15.48
N ARG A 203 -18.84 0.41 -15.84
CA ARG A 203 -19.65 -0.67 -16.43
C ARG A 203 -20.69 -1.19 -15.44
N GLU A 204 -20.30 -1.40 -14.18
CA GLU A 204 -21.21 -1.94 -13.17
C GLU A 204 -22.29 -0.93 -12.77
N TYR A 205 -21.92 0.32 -12.50
CA TYR A 205 -22.81 1.31 -11.90
C TYR A 205 -23.40 2.34 -12.89
N GLY A 206 -23.17 2.15 -14.20
CA GLY A 206 -23.66 3.04 -15.25
C GLY A 206 -22.96 4.40 -15.22
N GLY A 207 -21.63 4.39 -15.28
CA GLY A 207 -20.80 5.56 -15.10
C GLY A 207 -20.53 6.34 -16.39
N ARG A 208 -20.54 7.67 -16.29
CA ARG A 208 -20.15 8.60 -17.37
C ARG A 208 -19.02 9.51 -16.92
N LEU A 209 -18.06 9.72 -17.81
CA LEU A 209 -16.95 10.64 -17.57
C LEU A 209 -17.33 12.07 -17.96
N SER A 210 -16.88 13.04 -17.17
CA SER A 210 -16.81 14.44 -17.56
C SER A 210 -15.43 14.99 -17.19
N ASP A 211 -15.10 16.20 -17.64
CA ASP A 211 -13.86 16.87 -17.20
C ASP A 211 -13.79 16.98 -15.67
N GLY A 212 -12.59 16.78 -15.13
CA GLY A 212 -12.34 16.72 -13.68
C GLY A 212 -11.19 17.58 -13.17
N GLY A 213 -10.40 18.20 -14.06
CA GLY A 213 -9.23 19.01 -13.70
C GLY A 213 -7.98 18.17 -13.45
N THR A 214 -7.16 18.58 -12.48
CA THR A 214 -5.97 17.87 -12.02
C THR A 214 -6.06 17.55 -10.52
N MET A 215 -5.31 16.55 -10.09
CA MET A 215 -5.08 16.29 -8.67
C MET A 215 -3.67 15.75 -8.43
N ILE A 216 -3.16 15.92 -7.21
CA ILE A 216 -1.88 15.33 -6.81
C ILE A 216 -2.03 13.80 -6.76
N ALA A 217 -1.21 13.10 -7.56
CA ALA A 217 -1.15 11.66 -7.57
C ALA A 217 -0.21 11.12 -6.49
N ALA A 218 1.04 11.56 -6.49
CA ALA A 218 2.08 11.24 -5.50
C ALA A 218 3.26 12.22 -5.68
N PHE A 219 4.10 12.40 -4.65
CA PHE A 219 5.32 13.21 -4.72
C PHE A 219 5.13 14.67 -5.21
N GLY A 220 3.95 15.24 -4.98
CA GLY A 220 3.57 16.56 -5.50
C GLY A 220 3.38 16.62 -7.03
N ILE A 221 3.28 15.48 -7.71
CA ILE A 221 3.00 15.41 -9.15
C ILE A 221 1.50 15.46 -9.37
N GLU A 222 1.05 16.47 -10.11
CA GLU A 222 -0.33 16.55 -10.55
C GLU A 222 -0.60 15.69 -11.79
N ARG A 223 -1.77 15.05 -11.79
CA ARG A 223 -2.23 14.22 -12.90
C ARG A 223 -3.63 14.66 -13.33
N PRO A 224 -3.92 14.66 -14.64
CA PRO A 224 -5.28 14.88 -15.13
C PRO A 224 -6.24 13.85 -14.56
N ILE A 225 -7.43 14.31 -14.21
CA ILE A 225 -8.54 13.47 -13.79
C ILE A 225 -9.80 13.78 -14.60
N ALA A 226 -10.60 12.75 -14.80
CA ALA A 226 -11.98 12.88 -15.19
C ALA A 226 -12.87 12.65 -13.96
N ARG A 227 -14.06 13.25 -13.95
CA ARG A 227 -15.09 12.95 -12.95
C ARG A 227 -15.98 11.84 -13.49
N LEU A 228 -15.97 10.68 -12.83
CA LEU A 228 -16.89 9.60 -13.13
C LEU A 228 -18.15 9.77 -12.30
N ARG A 229 -19.30 10.02 -12.93
CA ARG A 229 -20.61 10.09 -12.27
C ARG A 229 -21.34 8.79 -12.50
N PHE A 230 -21.89 8.20 -11.45
CA PHE A 230 -22.60 6.93 -11.55
C PHE A 230 -24.10 7.15 -11.68
N ALA A 231 -24.77 6.37 -12.54
CA ALA A 231 -26.23 6.35 -12.63
C ALA A 231 -26.87 5.77 -11.35
N ARG A 232 -26.17 4.85 -10.67
CA ARG A 232 -26.52 4.32 -9.36
C ARG A 232 -25.34 4.51 -8.42
N PRO A 233 -25.53 4.89 -7.14
CA PRO A 233 -24.42 5.04 -6.21
C PRO A 233 -23.54 3.77 -6.19
N ALA A 234 -22.24 3.95 -6.36
CA ALA A 234 -21.27 2.87 -6.28
C ALA A 234 -20.91 2.64 -4.81
N ALA A 235 -21.19 1.43 -4.31
CA ALA A 235 -20.76 1.00 -2.99
C ALA A 235 -19.30 0.51 -3.07
N ILE A 236 -18.38 1.23 -2.41
CA ILE A 236 -16.95 0.92 -2.40
C ILE A 236 -16.48 0.87 -0.94
N GLY A 237 -16.09 -0.32 -0.49
CA GLY A 237 -15.81 -0.59 0.92
C GLY A 237 -17.10 -0.49 1.74
N THR A 238 -17.20 0.54 2.59
CA THR A 238 -18.40 0.84 3.38
C THR A 238 -19.07 2.16 2.96
N PHE A 239 -18.59 2.79 1.88
CA PHE A 239 -19.00 4.13 1.48
C PHE A 239 -19.69 4.12 0.12
N ASP A 240 -20.74 4.96 0.01
CA ASP A 240 -21.43 5.20 -1.23
C ASP A 240 -20.86 6.42 -1.96
N TYR A 241 -20.74 6.29 -3.29
CA TYR A 241 -20.27 7.34 -4.17
C TYR A 241 -21.27 7.58 -5.30
N SER A 242 -21.78 8.81 -5.40
CA SER A 242 -22.50 9.28 -6.60
C SER A 242 -21.55 9.69 -7.71
N SER A 243 -20.32 10.06 -7.35
CA SER A 243 -19.24 10.33 -8.30
C SER A 243 -17.87 10.09 -7.66
N LEU A 244 -16.86 9.87 -8.50
CA LEU A 244 -15.47 9.61 -8.10
C LEU A 244 -14.49 10.25 -9.10
N PRO A 245 -13.43 10.95 -8.66
CA PRO A 245 -12.30 11.31 -9.52
C PRO A 245 -11.63 10.06 -10.07
N VAL A 246 -11.23 10.09 -11.34
CA VAL A 246 -10.54 8.99 -12.00
C VAL A 246 -9.33 9.49 -12.78
N ARG A 247 -8.16 8.92 -12.51
CA ARG A 247 -6.94 9.14 -13.31
C ARG A 247 -6.96 8.23 -14.53
N THR A 248 -7.66 8.64 -15.58
CA THR A 248 -7.94 7.80 -16.77
C THR A 248 -6.70 7.33 -17.52
N ALA A 249 -5.60 8.08 -17.45
CA ALA A 249 -4.34 7.73 -18.11
C ALA A 249 -3.44 6.80 -17.29
N ASP A 250 -3.68 6.70 -15.98
CA ASP A 250 -2.81 5.99 -15.05
C ASP A 250 -3.38 4.58 -14.80
N PHE A 251 -2.53 3.55 -14.98
CA PHE A 251 -2.88 2.14 -14.76
C PHE A 251 -4.16 1.66 -15.46
N ALA A 252 -4.48 2.23 -16.64
CA ALA A 252 -5.64 1.82 -17.42
C ALA A 252 -5.51 0.38 -17.93
N GLY A 253 -4.28 -0.04 -18.28
CA GLY A 253 -4.06 -1.28 -19.03
C GLY A 253 -5.00 -1.38 -20.22
N GLY A 254 -5.62 -2.55 -20.41
CA GLY A 254 -6.61 -2.80 -21.46
C GLY A 254 -8.06 -2.48 -21.08
N GLU A 255 -8.32 -1.91 -19.90
CA GLU A 255 -9.68 -1.63 -19.45
C GLU A 255 -10.26 -0.40 -20.15
N ALA A 256 -11.46 -0.55 -20.72
CA ALA A 256 -12.15 0.52 -21.45
C ALA A 256 -13.42 0.96 -20.73
N PHE A 257 -13.65 2.28 -20.72
CA PHE A 257 -14.91 2.86 -20.27
C PHE A 257 -16.03 2.52 -21.28
N PRO A 258 -17.29 2.43 -20.81
CA PRO A 258 -18.44 2.36 -21.70
C PRO A 258 -18.44 3.52 -22.69
N VAL A 259 -18.78 3.25 -23.94
CA VAL A 259 -19.01 4.28 -24.96
C VAL A 259 -20.36 4.92 -24.70
N ASP A 260 -20.44 6.26 -24.71
CA ASP A 260 -21.74 6.93 -24.61
C ASP A 260 -22.50 6.72 -25.94
N PRO A 261 -23.73 6.16 -25.92
CA PRO A 261 -24.45 5.77 -27.13
C PRO A 261 -24.89 6.95 -28.03
N GLY A 262 -24.64 8.19 -27.61
CA GLY A 262 -24.94 9.41 -28.37
C GLY A 262 -23.72 10.09 -29.00
N GLU A 263 -22.51 9.58 -28.78
CA GLU A 263 -21.32 10.08 -29.47
C GLU A 263 -21.15 9.32 -30.80
N PRO A 264 -21.03 10.02 -31.95
CA PRO A 264 -20.64 9.38 -33.20
C PRO A 264 -19.32 8.62 -33.02
N ASP A 265 -19.14 7.51 -33.74
CA ASP A 265 -17.86 6.79 -33.82
C ASP A 265 -16.80 7.71 -34.45
N ASP A 266 -16.24 8.62 -33.64
CA ASP A 266 -15.17 9.49 -34.06
C ASP A 266 -13.89 8.64 -34.10
N ILE A 267 -13.23 8.62 -35.25
CA ILE A 267 -11.97 7.89 -35.44
C ILE A 267 -10.89 8.64 -34.67
N VAL A 268 -10.78 8.36 -33.37
CA VAL A 268 -9.70 8.89 -32.55
C VAL A 268 -8.43 8.13 -32.92
N VAL A 269 -7.50 8.80 -33.60
CA VAL A 269 -6.15 8.29 -33.81
C VAL A 269 -5.46 8.18 -32.45
N ARG A 270 -5.60 7.01 -31.82
CA ARG A 270 -4.88 6.69 -30.58
C ARG A 270 -3.44 6.37 -30.97
N LYS A 271 -2.52 7.28 -30.68
CA LYS A 271 -1.08 6.96 -30.70
C LYS A 271 -0.87 5.69 -29.89
N LYS A 272 -0.24 4.67 -30.49
CA LYS A 272 0.08 3.40 -29.83
C LYS A 272 1.16 3.65 -28.77
N ILE A 273 0.73 4.02 -27.58
CA ILE A 273 1.60 4.27 -26.43
C ILE A 273 1.60 3.01 -25.57
N ARG A 274 2.77 2.60 -25.08
CA ARG A 274 2.88 1.48 -24.13
C ARG A 274 2.08 1.82 -22.88
N GLN A 275 1.01 1.07 -22.63
CA GLN A 275 0.16 1.27 -21.45
C GLN A 275 0.83 0.67 -20.22
N GLN A 276 0.63 1.31 -19.06
CA GLN A 276 0.95 0.69 -17.78
C GLN A 276 0.08 -0.55 -17.58
N GLN A 277 0.58 -1.53 -16.83
CA GLN A 277 -0.22 -2.67 -16.40
C GLN A 277 -1.47 -2.18 -15.65
N ALA A 278 -2.59 -2.89 -15.84
CA ALA A 278 -3.80 -2.59 -15.11
C ALA A 278 -3.60 -2.86 -13.62
N TRP A 279 -3.83 -1.83 -12.81
CA TRP A 279 -3.91 -1.91 -11.35
C TRP A 279 -5.21 -1.24 -10.92
N PRO A 280 -6.32 -2.02 -10.82
CA PRO A 280 -7.66 -1.47 -10.63
C PRO A 280 -7.88 -1.12 -9.15
N VAL A 281 -7.25 -0.04 -8.70
CA VAL A 281 -7.33 0.43 -7.31
C VAL A 281 -8.22 1.66 -7.15
N VAL A 282 -8.96 1.69 -6.05
CA VAL A 282 -9.60 2.89 -5.51
C VAL A 282 -8.89 3.24 -4.19
N SER A 283 -8.24 4.40 -4.15
CA SER A 283 -7.72 4.96 -2.91
C SER A 283 -8.83 5.75 -2.24
N ILE A 284 -9.28 5.29 -1.07
CA ILE A 284 -10.28 5.97 -0.24
C ILE A 284 -9.57 6.96 0.68
N GLY A 285 -9.90 8.24 0.53
CA GLY A 285 -9.31 9.34 1.27
C GLY A 285 -10.18 9.84 2.43
N ARG A 286 -9.74 10.97 3.00
CA ARG A 286 -10.37 11.65 4.13
C ARG A 286 -11.79 12.14 3.86
N ASP A 287 -12.15 12.44 2.61
CA ASP A 287 -13.53 12.77 2.23
C ASP A 287 -14.56 11.69 2.62
N ARG A 288 -14.08 10.47 2.90
CA ARG A 288 -14.85 9.40 3.55
C ARG A 288 -14.32 9.04 4.92
N LEU A 289 -13.01 8.89 5.08
CA LEU A 289 -12.42 8.38 6.32
C LEU A 289 -12.54 9.34 7.50
N ASP A 290 -12.75 10.64 7.29
CA ASP A 290 -13.03 11.58 8.39
C ASP A 290 -14.38 11.32 9.08
N ARG A 291 -15.24 10.46 8.50
CA ARG A 291 -16.47 9.96 9.15
C ARG A 291 -16.20 8.82 10.13
N CYS A 292 -14.97 8.31 10.17
CA CYS A 292 -14.57 7.22 11.03
C CYS A 292 -13.97 7.76 12.32
N SER A 293 -14.40 7.18 13.43
CA SER A 293 -13.84 7.44 14.76
C SER A 293 -12.59 6.61 15.01
N GLU A 294 -12.48 5.47 14.34
CA GLU A 294 -11.36 4.55 14.48
C GLU A 294 -11.05 3.81 13.17
N ALA A 295 -9.76 3.60 12.94
CA ALA A 295 -9.24 2.53 12.10
C ALA A 295 -8.33 1.64 12.97
N GLN A 296 -8.61 0.34 13.03
CA GLN A 296 -7.83 -0.62 13.79
C GLN A 296 -7.26 -1.68 12.86
N TYR A 297 -5.95 -1.86 12.87
CA TYR A 297 -5.27 -2.93 12.15
C TYR A 297 -4.80 -4.03 13.12
N ASP A 298 -5.29 -5.25 12.92
CA ASP A 298 -4.77 -6.47 13.54
C ASP A 298 -3.70 -7.07 12.64
N VAL A 299 -2.46 -7.11 13.11
CA VAL A 299 -1.30 -7.52 12.31
C VAL A 299 -1.28 -9.03 12.06
N LEU A 300 -1.75 -9.84 13.02
CA LEU A 300 -1.75 -11.30 12.88
C LEU A 300 -2.90 -11.77 11.99
N ALA A 301 -4.09 -11.18 12.17
CA ALA A 301 -5.25 -11.48 11.35
C ALA A 301 -5.21 -10.81 9.97
N ARG A 302 -4.31 -9.82 9.79
CA ARG A 302 -4.23 -8.94 8.61
C ARG A 302 -5.56 -8.25 8.34
N GLN A 303 -6.22 -7.78 9.39
CA GLN A 303 -7.57 -7.20 9.29
C GLN A 303 -7.54 -5.72 9.64
N LEU A 304 -8.12 -4.91 8.76
CA LEU A 304 -8.42 -3.51 9.04
C LEU A 304 -9.90 -3.36 9.35
N THR A 305 -10.23 -2.97 10.57
CA THR A 305 -11.58 -2.61 10.99
C THR A 305 -11.73 -1.10 11.02
N LEU A 306 -12.67 -0.58 10.22
CA LEU A 306 -13.10 0.81 10.26
C LEU A 306 -14.36 0.93 11.10
N ARG A 307 -14.40 1.87 12.03
CA ARG A 307 -15.60 2.22 12.81
C ARG A 307 -16.02 3.63 12.47
N CYS A 308 -17.21 3.78 11.91
CA CYS A 308 -17.66 5.03 11.34
C CYS A 308 -19.07 5.41 11.75
N ALA A 309 -19.36 6.71 11.66
CA ALA A 309 -20.71 7.24 11.83
C ALA A 309 -21.67 6.71 10.75
N GLY A 310 -22.97 6.78 11.03
CA GLY A 310 -24.02 6.48 10.06
C GLY A 310 -23.94 7.36 8.81
N PRO A 311 -24.71 7.02 7.76
CA PRO A 311 -24.90 7.94 6.65
C PRO A 311 -25.51 9.22 7.20
N ARG A 312 -24.93 10.38 6.88
CA ARG A 312 -25.67 11.64 7.06
C ARG A 312 -26.80 11.62 6.03
N GLY A 313 -28.05 11.62 6.51
CA GLY A 313 -29.25 11.71 5.66
C GLY A 313 -29.28 12.97 4.83
#